data_AF-A0A558CFX8-F1
#
_entry.id   AF-A0A558CFX8-F1
#
_cell.length_a   1.000
_cell.length_b   1.000
_cell.length_c   1.000
_cell.angle_alpha   90.00
_cell.angle_beta   90.00
_cell.angle_gamma   90.00
#
_symmetry.space_group_name_H-M   'P 1'
#
loop_
_entity.id
_entity.type
_entity.pdbx_description
1 polymer ?
#
loop_
_entity_poly.entity_id
_entity_poly.type
_entity_poly.pdbx_seq_one_letter_code
_entity_poly.pdbx_strand_id
1 'polypeptide(L)'
;AGRAVLTVGTTLALITAAPVAEATPRAGTPETTITPRFLDFGNQTVGTRSVPRTITLTNTGTVDLVVDHVIGALKPNFLASVRCPFAPVEGLLHPGQSCVTTVIFTPASPGDHIAYLSYTTSTVSDIIVTLHGTGVTTTTSSVAVAPASAAFGQPITLTATVTCTAGYPPGTVTFTEGTTVLGSAAVSGGVASLTVNGLAAGTHSIVAHYSGGGPCPASDSAPVTVSVIGLPLSGAYPGTLVVTEPTVLAPGTWVLGPVVITGQGALDVENATITGPVTATSGTGLRMCGSTVTGPVTVSGMTGTVTVGGPGCAPNSIQGPVTVNATSGHSTIGGNTITGSLSCSGNNPPPTNAGLPNTVYGPRTGQCAVL
;
A
#
# COMPACT_ATOMS: atom_id res chain seq x y z
N ALA A 1 -83.78 -32.43 66.86
CA ALA A 1 -84.73 -32.94 65.84
C ALA A 1 -85.91 -31.98 65.74
N GLY A 2 -86.43 -31.74 64.52
CA GLY A 2 -87.75 -31.12 64.32
C GLY A 2 -87.73 -29.67 63.78
N ARG A 3 -88.24 -29.51 62.55
CA ARG A 3 -88.65 -28.24 61.93
C ARG A 3 -89.94 -27.70 62.58
N ALA A 4 -90.11 -26.38 62.63
CA ALA A 4 -91.32 -25.66 62.18
C ALA A 4 -91.14 -24.12 62.16
N VAL A 5 -91.59 -23.55 61.03
CA VAL A 5 -92.11 -22.20 60.70
C VAL A 5 -92.42 -21.22 61.86
N LEU A 6 -92.08 -19.91 61.72
CA LEU A 6 -93.02 -18.75 61.62
C LEU A 6 -92.33 -17.36 61.62
N THR A 7 -92.87 -16.47 60.78
CA THR A 7 -93.03 -14.99 60.88
C THR A 7 -91.90 -13.97 60.73
N VAL A 8 -92.27 -12.99 59.90
CA VAL A 8 -91.75 -11.65 59.60
C VAL A 8 -91.16 -10.88 60.78
N GLY A 9 -90.03 -10.22 60.53
CA GLY A 9 -89.59 -9.04 61.27
C GLY A 9 -88.09 -8.87 61.30
N THR A 10 -87.47 -8.33 60.23
CA THR A 10 -86.12 -7.78 60.35
C THR A 10 -85.96 -6.47 59.57
N THR A 11 -85.59 -5.46 60.34
CA THR A 11 -85.15 -4.12 60.01
C THR A 11 -84.05 -4.15 58.95
N LEU A 12 -84.28 -3.54 57.78
CA LEU A 12 -83.22 -3.32 56.79
C LEU A 12 -82.59 -1.95 57.05
N ALA A 13 -81.34 -1.95 57.51
CA ALA A 13 -80.54 -0.75 57.68
C ALA A 13 -80.30 -0.07 56.32
N LEU A 14 -80.56 1.24 56.22
CA LEU A 14 -80.11 2.04 55.09
C LEU A 14 -78.58 2.13 55.14
N ILE A 15 -77.90 1.34 54.31
CA ILE A 15 -76.51 1.60 53.94
C ILE A 15 -76.56 2.75 52.93
N THR A 16 -76.19 3.95 53.37
CA THR A 16 -75.90 5.07 52.47
C THR A 16 -74.70 4.67 51.62
N ALA A 17 -74.90 4.47 50.31
CA ALA A 17 -73.81 4.26 49.37
C ALA A 17 -72.84 5.46 49.44
N ALA A 18 -71.55 5.19 49.64
CA ALA A 18 -70.51 6.19 49.43
C ALA A 18 -70.58 6.66 47.97
N PRO A 19 -70.36 7.95 47.67
CA PRO A 19 -70.32 8.42 46.29
C PRO A 19 -69.19 7.66 45.57
N VAL A 20 -69.54 6.97 44.49
CA VAL A 20 -68.56 6.48 43.52
C VAL A 20 -67.84 7.73 43.03
N ALA A 21 -66.54 7.84 43.31
CA ALA A 21 -65.72 8.82 42.63
C ALA A 21 -65.77 8.47 41.14
N GLU A 22 -66.50 9.24 40.34
CA GLU A 22 -66.30 9.25 38.90
C GLU A 22 -64.85 9.63 38.67
N ALA A 23 -64.03 8.64 38.30
CA ALA A 23 -62.73 8.92 37.73
C ALA A 23 -62.99 9.71 36.45
N THR A 24 -62.80 11.03 36.49
CA THR A 24 -62.70 11.84 35.28
C THR A 24 -61.76 11.11 34.32
N PRO A 25 -62.19 10.76 33.09
CA PRO A 25 -61.29 10.13 32.13
C PRO A 25 -60.13 11.09 31.93
N ARG A 26 -58.94 10.70 32.39
CA ARG A 26 -57.72 11.47 32.14
C ARG A 26 -57.58 11.47 30.63
N ALA A 27 -57.84 12.61 29.99
CA ALA A 27 -57.68 12.77 28.55
C ALA A 27 -56.24 12.37 28.22
N GLY A 28 -56.09 11.21 27.57
CA GLY A 28 -54.78 10.71 27.22
C GLY A 28 -54.13 11.64 26.20
N THR A 29 -52.81 11.75 26.23
CA THR A 29 -52.05 12.58 25.29
C THR A 29 -51.18 11.68 24.40
N PRO A 30 -51.19 11.86 23.07
CA PRO A 30 -50.16 11.29 22.22
C PRO A 30 -48.82 11.96 22.55
N GLU A 31 -47.76 11.16 22.66
CA GLU A 31 -46.40 11.63 22.95
C GLU A 31 -45.42 10.75 22.17
N THR A 32 -44.36 11.35 21.65
CA THR A 32 -43.39 10.67 20.78
C THR A 32 -41.97 10.95 21.23
N THR A 33 -41.14 9.92 21.21
CA THR A 33 -39.70 10.04 21.40
C THR A 33 -38.98 9.38 20.23
N ILE A 34 -37.85 9.97 19.82
CA ILE A 34 -36.96 9.39 18.82
C ILE A 34 -35.55 9.33 19.38
N THR A 35 -34.89 8.18 19.24
CA THR A 35 -33.52 8.02 19.68
C THR A 35 -32.76 7.07 18.75
N PRO A 36 -31.52 7.41 18.34
CA PRO A 36 -30.84 8.71 18.53
C PRO A 36 -31.29 9.76 17.50
N ARG A 37 -31.00 11.04 17.76
CA ARG A 37 -31.20 12.16 16.80
C ARG A 37 -30.00 12.41 15.88
N PHE A 38 -28.93 11.66 16.08
CA PHE A 38 -27.72 11.70 15.27
C PHE A 38 -27.16 10.29 15.11
N LEU A 39 -26.91 9.87 13.87
CA LEU A 39 -26.19 8.65 13.55
C LEU A 39 -24.91 8.98 12.79
N ASP A 40 -23.77 8.71 13.42
CA ASP A 40 -22.46 8.80 12.78
C ASP A 40 -21.93 7.41 12.44
N PHE A 41 -21.72 7.13 11.15
CA PHE A 41 -21.17 5.88 10.66
C PHE A 41 -19.64 5.84 10.72
N GLY A 42 -18.99 6.97 11.01
CA GLY A 42 -17.53 7.09 11.00
C GLY A 42 -16.94 6.85 9.62
N ASN A 43 -15.71 6.33 9.58
CA ASN A 43 -15.02 6.02 8.34
C ASN A 43 -15.55 4.73 7.70
N GLN A 44 -16.00 4.82 6.46
CA GLN A 44 -16.43 3.69 5.65
C GLN A 44 -15.68 3.66 4.33
N THR A 45 -15.11 2.50 3.96
CA THR A 45 -14.39 2.37 2.70
C THR A 45 -15.32 2.61 1.51
N VAL A 46 -14.89 3.45 0.57
CA VAL A 46 -15.63 3.75 -0.66
C VAL A 46 -16.05 2.46 -1.37
N GLY A 47 -17.33 2.39 -1.75
CA GLY A 47 -17.93 1.24 -2.43
C GLY A 47 -18.37 0.09 -1.51
N THR A 48 -18.18 0.19 -0.18
CA THR A 48 -18.54 -0.87 0.77
C THR A 48 -19.66 -0.44 1.73
N ARG A 49 -20.44 -1.42 2.21
CA ARG A 49 -21.54 -1.17 3.15
C ARG A 49 -21.05 -1.10 4.59
N SER A 50 -21.57 -0.14 5.35
CA SER A 50 -21.40 -0.08 6.79
C SER A 50 -22.17 -1.18 7.50
N VAL A 51 -21.81 -1.41 8.77
CA VAL A 51 -22.71 -2.08 9.71
C VAL A 51 -24.01 -1.26 9.80
N PRO A 52 -25.19 -1.88 9.74
CA PRO A 52 -26.45 -1.16 9.86
C PRO A 52 -26.59 -0.52 11.24
N ARG A 53 -27.14 0.69 11.30
CA ARG A 53 -27.48 1.38 12.55
C ARG A 53 -28.97 1.70 12.58
N THR A 54 -29.53 1.79 13.78
CA THR A 54 -30.98 1.91 13.95
C THR A 54 -31.38 3.20 14.66
N ILE A 55 -32.53 3.74 14.24
CA ILE A 55 -33.26 4.81 14.91
C ILE A 55 -34.60 4.22 15.35
N THR A 56 -34.99 4.49 16.58
CA THR A 56 -36.27 4.02 17.14
C THR A 56 -37.16 5.22 17.43
N LEU A 57 -38.34 5.25 16.81
CA LEU A 57 -39.44 6.16 17.15
C LEU A 57 -40.46 5.40 17.98
N THR A 58 -40.76 5.88 19.18
CA THR A 58 -41.63 5.21 20.14
C THR A 58 -42.79 6.12 20.52
N ASN A 59 -44.02 5.58 20.50
CA ASN A 59 -45.16 6.23 21.12
C ASN A 59 -45.07 6.04 22.64
N THR A 60 -44.67 7.09 23.35
CA THR A 60 -44.59 7.11 24.82
C THR A 60 -45.85 7.65 25.48
N GLY A 61 -46.81 8.10 24.67
CA GLY A 61 -48.10 8.61 25.13
C GLY A 61 -49.05 7.48 25.53
N THR A 62 -50.26 7.88 25.93
CA THR A 62 -51.33 6.96 26.33
C THR A 62 -52.43 6.83 25.29
N VAL A 63 -52.27 7.47 24.13
CA VAL A 63 -53.18 7.44 22.98
C VAL A 63 -52.36 7.14 21.73
N ASP A 64 -53.01 6.55 20.72
CA ASP A 64 -52.38 6.24 19.44
C ASP A 64 -51.73 7.48 18.79
N LEU A 65 -50.53 7.27 18.26
CA LEU A 65 -49.75 8.25 17.54
C LEU A 65 -49.86 7.96 16.05
N VAL A 66 -50.29 8.95 15.26
CA VAL A 66 -50.28 8.83 13.79
C VAL A 66 -48.88 9.18 13.30
N VAL A 67 -48.27 8.30 12.50
CA VAL A 67 -47.00 8.50 11.82
C VAL A 67 -47.30 8.69 10.34
N ASP A 68 -47.24 9.94 9.88
CA ASP A 68 -47.71 10.37 8.57
C ASP A 68 -46.65 10.16 7.48
N HIS A 69 -45.37 10.38 7.82
CA HIS A 69 -44.30 10.26 6.84
C HIS A 69 -42.95 9.95 7.49
N VAL A 70 -42.16 9.12 6.79
CA VAL A 70 -40.73 8.87 7.07
C VAL A 70 -39.97 8.95 5.76
N ILE A 71 -39.74 10.17 5.24
CA ILE A 71 -38.88 10.37 4.07
C ILE A 71 -38.06 11.64 4.30
N GLY A 72 -36.75 11.45 4.42
CA GLY A 72 -35.79 12.55 4.30
C GLY A 72 -35.20 12.60 2.90
N ALA A 73 -34.53 13.70 2.56
CA ALA A 73 -33.75 13.82 1.33
C ALA A 73 -32.55 12.86 1.37
N LEU A 74 -32.79 11.57 1.07
CA LEU A 74 -31.76 10.55 1.06
C LEU A 74 -30.83 10.81 -0.12
N LYS A 75 -29.60 11.21 0.19
CA LYS A 75 -28.48 11.12 -0.75
C LYS A 75 -28.26 9.64 -1.10
N PRO A 76 -27.76 9.32 -2.30
CA PRO A 76 -27.58 7.93 -2.75
C PRO A 76 -26.70 7.07 -1.83
N ASN A 77 -25.92 7.69 -0.94
CA ASN A 77 -25.02 7.00 -0.02
C ASN A 77 -25.70 6.45 1.25
N PHE A 78 -26.93 6.86 1.57
CA PHE A 78 -27.66 6.37 2.76
C PHE A 78 -28.92 5.63 2.35
N LEU A 79 -28.98 4.35 2.66
CA LEU A 79 -30.16 3.52 2.44
C LEU A 79 -30.88 3.31 3.78
N ALA A 80 -32.11 3.81 3.87
CA ALA A 80 -32.97 3.63 5.04
C ALA A 80 -34.10 2.62 4.75
N SER A 81 -34.38 1.76 5.72
CA SER A 81 -35.51 0.83 5.70
C SER A 81 -36.27 0.94 7.00
N VAL A 82 -37.57 1.22 6.92
CA VAL A 82 -38.44 1.43 8.08
C VAL A 82 -39.27 0.16 8.31
N ARG A 83 -39.35 -0.27 9.57
CA ARG A 83 -40.23 -1.36 10.01
C ARG A 83 -41.07 -0.88 11.19
N CYS A 84 -42.37 -0.88 11.00
CA CYS A 84 -43.35 -0.47 11.99
C CYS A 84 -44.41 -1.55 12.19
N PRO A 85 -44.96 -1.71 13.40
CA PRO A 85 -46.00 -2.68 13.69
C PRO A 85 -47.40 -2.11 13.37
N PHE A 86 -47.61 -1.57 12.15
CA PHE A 86 -48.86 -0.88 11.79
C PHE A 86 -50.08 -1.80 11.55
N ALA A 87 -50.11 -2.98 12.17
CA ALA A 87 -51.27 -3.85 12.08
C ALA A 87 -52.29 -3.50 13.18
N PRO A 88 -53.59 -3.31 12.87
CA PRO A 88 -54.25 -3.51 11.57
C PRO A 88 -54.43 -2.23 10.71
N VAL A 89 -54.06 -1.05 11.23
CA VAL A 89 -54.22 0.24 10.55
C VAL A 89 -52.86 0.85 10.25
N GLU A 90 -52.55 1.01 8.95
CA GLU A 90 -51.33 1.64 8.48
C GLU A 90 -51.14 3.05 9.07
N GLY A 91 -49.91 3.37 9.51
CA GLY A 91 -49.56 4.67 10.08
C GLY A 91 -49.99 4.89 11.53
N LEU A 92 -50.66 3.93 12.19
CA LEU A 92 -51.07 4.05 13.59
C LEU A 92 -50.12 3.29 14.51
N LEU A 93 -49.48 4.00 15.45
CA LEU A 93 -48.58 3.43 16.44
C LEU A 93 -49.22 3.46 17.83
N HIS A 94 -49.57 2.30 18.37
CA HIS A 94 -50.22 2.20 19.69
C HIS A 94 -49.26 2.56 20.84
N PRO A 95 -49.79 2.96 22.02
CA PRO A 95 -48.98 3.21 23.21
C PRO A 95 -47.96 2.10 23.49
N GLY A 96 -46.69 2.47 23.64
CA GLY A 96 -45.57 1.56 23.88
C GLY A 96 -45.02 0.85 22.62
N GLN A 97 -45.66 0.95 21.46
CA GLN A 97 -45.11 0.43 20.22
C GLN A 97 -44.01 1.33 19.64
N SER A 98 -43.14 0.74 18.83
CA SER A 98 -42.01 1.44 18.20
C SER A 98 -41.86 1.10 16.73
N CYS A 99 -41.51 2.11 15.94
CA CYS A 99 -40.98 1.99 14.59
C CYS A 99 -39.46 1.96 14.63
N VAL A 100 -38.84 0.99 13.95
CA VAL A 100 -37.39 0.89 13.81
C VAL A 100 -37.00 1.24 12.39
N THR A 101 -36.17 2.27 12.23
CA THR A 101 -35.53 2.63 10.97
C THR A 101 -34.10 2.12 10.97
N THR A 102 -33.78 1.19 10.08
CA THR A 102 -32.42 0.70 9.86
C THR A 102 -31.78 1.48 8.72
N VAL A 103 -30.60 2.04 8.96
CA VAL A 103 -29.84 2.84 7.99
C VAL A 103 -28.50 2.17 7.72
N ILE A 104 -28.14 2.06 6.44
CA ILE A 104 -26.86 1.59 5.95
C ILE A 104 -26.20 2.72 5.17
N PHE A 105 -24.92 2.99 5.47
CA PHE A 105 -24.11 3.94 4.73
C PHE A 105 -23.22 3.21 3.72
N THR A 106 -23.17 3.69 2.48
CA THR A 106 -22.31 3.18 1.39
C THR A 106 -21.80 4.36 0.58
N PRO A 107 -20.63 4.93 0.94
CA PRO A 107 -20.09 6.09 0.23
C PRO A 107 -19.63 5.70 -1.18
N ALA A 108 -20.11 6.44 -2.19
CA ALA A 108 -19.62 6.32 -3.57
C ALA A 108 -18.35 7.15 -3.85
N SER A 109 -17.98 8.06 -2.95
CA SER A 109 -16.80 8.93 -3.08
C SER A 109 -16.17 9.20 -1.71
N PRO A 110 -14.87 9.54 -1.65
CA PRO A 110 -14.23 9.94 -0.40
C PRO A 110 -14.81 11.25 0.15
N GLY A 111 -14.58 11.50 1.44
CA GLY A 111 -14.99 12.72 2.14
C GLY A 111 -16.28 12.58 2.93
N ASP A 112 -16.70 13.68 3.58
CA ASP A 112 -17.86 13.69 4.47
C ASP A 112 -19.18 13.68 3.70
N HIS A 113 -20.11 12.83 4.15
CA HIS A 113 -21.46 12.71 3.63
C HIS A 113 -22.46 12.98 4.74
N ILE A 114 -23.33 13.96 4.51
CA ILE A 114 -24.40 14.32 5.43
C ILE A 114 -25.75 14.14 4.73
N ALA A 115 -26.69 13.53 5.46
CA ALA A 115 -28.08 13.42 5.06
C ALA A 115 -29.00 13.62 6.27
N TYR A 116 -30.29 13.78 6.01
CA TYR A 116 -31.30 13.98 7.06
C TYR A 116 -32.46 13.03 6.82
N LEU A 117 -32.97 12.44 7.89
CA LEU A 117 -34.28 11.77 7.95
C LEU A 117 -35.25 12.69 8.66
N SER A 118 -36.44 12.91 8.10
CA SER A 118 -37.52 13.63 8.76
C SER A 118 -38.66 12.65 9.06
N TYR A 119 -39.21 12.77 10.27
CA TYR A 119 -40.40 12.05 10.70
C TYR A 119 -41.51 13.05 11.04
N THR A 120 -42.70 12.80 10.51
CA THR A 120 -43.89 13.60 10.79
C THR A 120 -44.89 12.75 11.56
N THR A 121 -45.42 13.30 12.66
CA THR A 121 -46.43 12.65 13.50
C THR A 121 -47.62 13.58 13.74
N SER A 122 -48.72 13.05 14.29
CA SER A 122 -49.88 13.87 14.69
C SER A 122 -49.58 14.93 15.75
N THR A 123 -48.42 14.86 16.44
CA THR A 123 -48.04 15.78 17.52
C THR A 123 -46.87 16.70 17.16
N VAL A 124 -46.01 16.27 16.23
CA VAL A 124 -44.78 16.98 15.86
C VAL A 124 -44.62 16.93 14.35
N SER A 125 -44.48 18.09 13.72
CA SER A 125 -44.47 18.24 12.27
C SER A 125 -43.10 18.14 11.58
N ASP A 126 -41.99 18.01 12.33
CA ASP A 126 -40.66 17.79 11.75
C ASP A 126 -39.65 17.29 12.80
N ILE A 127 -39.51 15.97 12.94
CA ILE A 127 -38.47 15.37 13.77
C ILE A 127 -37.29 15.02 12.88
N ILE A 128 -36.23 15.82 12.95
CA ILE A 128 -35.01 15.63 12.15
C ILE A 128 -34.02 14.73 12.86
N VAL A 129 -33.51 13.73 12.13
CA VAL A 129 -32.35 12.91 12.50
C VAL A 129 -31.23 13.14 11.48
N THR A 130 -30.07 13.57 11.97
CA THR A 130 -28.89 13.79 11.13
C THR A 130 -28.11 12.50 10.96
N LEU A 131 -27.75 12.20 9.71
CA LEU A 131 -26.89 11.09 9.32
C LEU A 131 -25.56 11.66 8.87
N HIS A 132 -24.46 11.12 9.40
CA HIS A 132 -23.11 11.49 9.02
C HIS A 132 -22.28 10.24 8.75
N GLY A 133 -21.38 10.29 7.78
CA GLY A 133 -20.36 9.28 7.58
C GLY A 133 -19.29 9.77 6.63
N THR A 134 -18.06 9.31 6.81
CA THR A 134 -16.92 9.74 6.00
C THR A 134 -16.49 8.59 5.09
N GLY A 135 -16.49 8.84 3.77
CA GLY A 135 -15.92 7.93 2.80
C GLY A 135 -14.39 7.96 2.89
N VAL A 136 -13.78 6.82 3.17
CA VAL A 136 -12.32 6.66 3.13
C VAL A 136 -11.91 5.73 2.02
N THR A 137 -10.71 5.92 1.51
CA THR A 137 -10.15 5.14 0.42
C THR A 137 -9.04 4.28 0.93
N THR A 138 -8.80 3.19 0.21
CA THR A 138 -7.75 2.24 0.49
C THR A 138 -7.03 1.92 -0.79
N THR A 139 -5.75 1.62 -0.65
CA THR A 139 -4.88 1.21 -1.74
C THR A 139 -4.27 -0.13 -1.40
N THR A 140 -4.08 -0.95 -2.42
CA THR A 140 -3.27 -2.17 -2.32
C THR A 140 -2.23 -2.16 -3.41
N SER A 141 -1.01 -2.54 -3.03
CA SER A 141 0.13 -2.62 -3.94
C SER A 141 0.66 -4.05 -3.95
N SER A 142 1.03 -4.52 -5.13
CA SER A 142 1.79 -5.75 -5.31
C SER A 142 2.96 -5.49 -6.25
N VAL A 143 3.99 -6.32 -6.15
CA VAL A 143 5.15 -6.26 -7.03
C VAL A 143 5.42 -7.64 -7.61
N ALA A 144 5.73 -7.67 -8.89
CA ALA A 144 6.18 -8.84 -9.61
C ALA A 144 7.54 -8.54 -10.25
N VAL A 145 8.33 -9.59 -10.46
CA VAL A 145 9.64 -9.51 -11.09
C VAL A 145 9.72 -10.50 -12.25
N ALA A 146 10.30 -10.06 -13.36
CA ALA A 146 10.50 -10.89 -14.55
C ALA A 146 11.89 -10.66 -15.16
N PRO A 147 12.69 -11.72 -15.38
CA PRO A 147 12.49 -13.08 -14.87
C PRO A 147 12.68 -13.18 -13.35
N ALA A 148 12.11 -14.21 -12.71
CA ALA A 148 12.32 -14.47 -11.28
C ALA A 148 13.73 -15.02 -10.96
N SER A 149 14.42 -15.52 -11.98
CA SER A 149 15.84 -15.84 -11.94
C SER A 149 16.52 -15.26 -13.18
N ALA A 150 17.53 -14.42 -12.96
CA ALA A 150 18.30 -13.78 -14.01
C ALA A 150 19.76 -14.18 -13.85
N ALA A 151 20.51 -14.23 -14.95
CA ALA A 151 21.97 -14.36 -14.84
C ALA A 151 22.58 -12.98 -14.54
N PHE A 152 23.72 -12.92 -13.85
CA PHE A 152 24.41 -11.65 -13.60
C PHE A 152 24.69 -10.91 -14.92
N GLY A 153 24.46 -9.59 -14.93
CA GLY A 153 24.51 -8.76 -16.15
C GLY A 153 23.23 -8.75 -16.99
N GLN A 154 22.26 -9.63 -16.72
CA GLN A 154 20.94 -9.56 -17.37
C GLN A 154 20.00 -8.57 -16.66
N PRO A 155 19.20 -7.80 -17.40
CA PRO A 155 18.18 -6.95 -16.82
C PRO A 155 17.05 -7.77 -16.18
N ILE A 156 16.47 -7.22 -15.12
CA ILE A 156 15.16 -7.64 -14.61
C ILE A 156 14.15 -6.51 -14.77
N THR A 157 12.89 -6.84 -14.97
CA THR A 157 11.79 -5.88 -14.95
C THR A 157 10.97 -6.08 -13.68
N LEU A 158 10.84 -5.00 -12.91
CA LEU A 158 9.96 -4.90 -11.76
C LEU A 158 8.66 -4.25 -12.20
N THR A 159 7.53 -4.91 -11.93
CA THR A 159 6.20 -4.41 -12.26
C THR A 159 5.40 -4.31 -10.98
N ALA A 160 5.09 -3.09 -10.55
CA ALA A 160 4.18 -2.85 -9.46
C ALA A 160 2.76 -2.65 -10.00
N THR A 161 1.79 -3.31 -9.37
CA THR A 161 0.36 -3.12 -9.64
C THR A 161 -0.26 -2.46 -8.42
N VAL A 162 -0.94 -1.33 -8.63
CA VAL A 162 -1.59 -0.55 -7.59
C VAL A 162 -3.08 -0.48 -7.89
N THR A 163 -3.91 -0.79 -6.89
CA THR A 163 -5.36 -0.59 -6.97
C THR A 163 -5.82 0.37 -5.89
N CYS A 164 -6.88 1.14 -6.17
CA CYS A 164 -7.44 2.12 -5.26
C CYS A 164 -8.97 2.04 -5.31
N THR A 165 -9.63 2.11 -4.16
CA THR A 165 -11.12 2.07 -4.09
C THR A 165 -11.79 3.31 -4.67
N ALA A 166 -11.05 4.42 -4.86
CA ALA A 166 -11.52 5.60 -5.59
C ALA A 166 -11.34 5.51 -7.12
N GLY A 167 -10.84 4.39 -7.64
CA GLY A 167 -10.57 4.19 -9.06
C GLY A 167 -9.07 4.23 -9.37
N TYR A 168 -8.69 5.06 -10.34
CA TYR A 168 -7.33 5.07 -10.87
C TYR A 168 -6.32 5.71 -9.89
N PRO A 169 -5.23 5.04 -9.49
CA PRO A 169 -4.23 5.60 -8.58
C PRO A 169 -3.17 6.44 -9.34
N PRO A 170 -3.14 7.77 -9.19
CA PRO A 170 -2.06 8.60 -9.73
C PRO A 170 -0.85 8.58 -8.78
N GLY A 171 0.36 8.78 -9.28
CA GLY A 171 1.53 8.94 -8.41
C GLY A 171 2.71 8.12 -8.90
N THR A 172 3.59 7.79 -7.96
CA THR A 172 4.86 7.11 -8.25
C THR A 172 5.04 5.89 -7.37
N VAL A 173 5.73 4.88 -7.89
CA VAL A 173 6.23 3.74 -7.13
C VAL A 173 7.74 3.84 -7.07
N THR A 174 8.29 3.69 -5.86
CA THR A 174 9.73 3.54 -5.64
C THR A 174 10.02 2.09 -5.29
N PHE A 175 10.99 1.49 -5.97
CA PHE A 175 11.43 0.12 -5.74
C PHE A 175 12.71 0.13 -4.89
N THR A 176 12.74 -0.72 -3.86
CA THR A 176 13.85 -0.78 -2.91
C THR A 176 14.30 -2.21 -2.65
N GLU A 177 15.55 -2.35 -2.27
CA GLU A 177 16.11 -3.51 -1.60
C GLU A 177 16.61 -3.08 -0.21
N GLY A 178 15.87 -3.46 0.84
CA GLY A 178 16.11 -2.91 2.18
C GLY A 178 15.97 -1.38 2.18
N THR A 179 17.06 -0.66 2.45
CA THR A 179 17.09 0.82 2.40
C THR A 179 17.61 1.37 1.06
N THR A 180 18.11 0.51 0.16
CA THR A 180 18.70 0.93 -1.11
C THR A 180 17.59 1.15 -2.13
N VAL A 181 17.53 2.36 -2.71
CA VAL A 181 16.60 2.66 -3.80
C VAL A 181 17.17 2.13 -5.11
N LEU A 182 16.43 1.25 -5.77
CA LEU A 182 16.76 0.73 -7.10
C LEU A 182 16.27 1.66 -8.21
N GLY A 183 15.21 2.41 -7.94
CA GLY A 183 14.66 3.43 -8.83
C GLY A 183 13.17 3.68 -8.57
N SER A 184 12.57 4.57 -9.37
CA SER A 184 11.15 4.89 -9.29
C SER A 184 10.52 4.94 -10.68
N ALA A 185 9.22 4.65 -10.75
CA ALA A 185 8.43 4.73 -11.96
C ALA A 185 7.06 5.38 -11.68
N ALA A 186 6.55 6.14 -12.64
CA ALA A 186 5.21 6.72 -12.54
C ALA A 186 4.13 5.64 -12.77
N VAL A 187 3.00 5.77 -12.07
CA VAL A 187 1.86 4.85 -12.22
C VAL A 187 1.04 5.26 -13.45
N SER A 188 0.98 4.38 -14.45
CA SER A 188 0.15 4.45 -15.66
C SER A 188 -0.71 3.18 -15.78
N GLY A 189 -2.03 3.28 -16.00
CA GLY A 189 -2.90 2.09 -16.01
C GLY A 189 -3.05 1.37 -14.65
N GLY A 190 -2.62 1.97 -13.53
CA GLY A 190 -2.50 1.27 -12.24
C GLY A 190 -1.21 0.44 -12.15
N VAL A 191 -0.29 0.62 -13.10
CA VAL A 191 0.95 -0.13 -13.22
C VAL A 191 2.14 0.83 -13.23
N ALA A 192 3.19 0.51 -12.49
CA ALA A 192 4.49 1.16 -12.60
C ALA A 192 5.54 0.09 -12.96
N SER A 193 6.36 0.36 -13.97
CA SER A 193 7.36 -0.59 -14.47
C SER A 193 8.76 0.02 -14.44
N LEU A 194 9.72 -0.71 -13.89
CA LEU A 194 11.12 -0.32 -13.80
C LEU A 194 12.02 -1.48 -14.25
N THR A 195 12.87 -1.23 -15.23
CA THR A 195 13.95 -2.16 -15.58
C THR A 195 15.18 -1.86 -14.74
N VAL A 196 15.62 -2.85 -13.96
CA VAL A 196 16.83 -2.78 -13.14
C VAL A 196 17.92 -3.58 -13.83
N ASN A 197 19.10 -2.97 -13.98
CA ASN A 197 20.29 -3.60 -14.55
C ASN A 197 21.34 -3.79 -13.46
N GLY A 198 22.09 -4.89 -13.54
CA GLY A 198 23.30 -5.03 -12.74
C GLY A 198 23.06 -5.24 -11.24
N LEU A 199 21.97 -5.91 -10.86
CA LEU A 199 21.89 -6.49 -9.52
C LEU A 199 23.09 -7.44 -9.32
N ALA A 200 23.66 -7.41 -8.12
CA ALA A 200 24.75 -8.32 -7.73
C ALA A 200 24.31 -9.78 -7.85
N ALA A 201 25.24 -10.72 -7.94
CA ALA A 201 24.86 -12.12 -7.81
C ALA A 201 24.36 -12.42 -6.39
N GLY A 202 23.28 -13.19 -6.26
CA GLY A 202 22.68 -13.50 -4.97
C GLY A 202 21.15 -13.53 -5.00
N THR A 203 20.56 -13.55 -3.80
CA THR A 203 19.10 -13.43 -3.64
C THR A 203 18.77 -12.02 -3.18
N HIS A 204 17.85 -11.37 -3.89
CA HIS A 204 17.40 -10.02 -3.60
C HIS A 204 15.95 -10.02 -3.14
N SER A 205 15.64 -9.18 -2.16
CA SER A 205 14.27 -8.97 -1.64
C SER A 205 13.80 -7.58 -1.97
N ILE A 206 12.85 -7.48 -2.92
CA ILE A 206 12.41 -6.22 -3.50
C ILE A 206 11.04 -5.82 -2.96
N VAL A 207 10.91 -4.56 -2.53
CA VAL A 207 9.65 -3.96 -2.10
C VAL A 207 9.28 -2.80 -3.03
N ALA A 208 7.99 -2.67 -3.34
CA ALA A 208 7.43 -1.53 -4.05
C ALA A 208 6.68 -0.62 -3.08
N HIS A 209 7.06 0.65 -3.05
CA HIS A 209 6.49 1.70 -2.22
C HIS A 209 5.70 2.68 -3.09
N TYR A 210 4.38 2.63 -3.05
CA TYR A 210 3.53 3.59 -3.73
C TYR A 210 3.37 4.85 -2.88
N SER A 211 3.69 6.01 -3.45
CA SER A 211 3.73 7.31 -2.75
C SER A 211 2.36 7.83 -2.30
N GLY A 212 1.26 7.25 -2.81
CA GLY A 212 -0.04 7.90 -2.77
C GLY A 212 -0.18 8.99 -3.84
N GLY A 213 -1.40 9.44 -4.03
CA GLY A 213 -1.75 10.52 -4.95
C GLY A 213 -3.26 10.76 -5.04
N GLY A 214 -3.66 12.03 -5.05
CA GLY A 214 -5.07 12.41 -5.04
C GLY A 214 -5.80 11.79 -3.82
N PRO A 215 -6.95 11.12 -4.02
CA PRO A 215 -7.66 10.46 -2.93
C PRO A 215 -7.06 9.09 -2.58
N CYS A 216 -6.00 8.61 -3.23
CA CYS A 216 -5.46 7.26 -3.00
C CYS A 216 -4.27 7.33 -2.01
N PRO A 217 -4.39 6.75 -0.80
CA PRO A 217 -3.32 6.80 0.19
C PRO A 217 -2.08 6.01 -0.24
N ALA A 218 -0.94 6.26 0.41
CA ALA A 218 0.27 5.48 0.21
C ALA A 218 0.07 4.02 0.65
N SER A 219 0.79 3.09 0.01
CA SER A 219 0.75 1.67 0.33
C SER A 219 2.05 0.98 -0.08
N ASP A 220 2.37 -0.10 0.63
CA ASP A 220 3.54 -0.93 0.36
C ASP A 220 3.12 -2.32 -0.13
N SER A 221 3.93 -2.92 -0.98
CA SER A 221 3.78 -4.33 -1.35
C SER A 221 4.39 -5.25 -0.30
N ALA A 222 3.95 -6.51 -0.30
CA ALA A 222 4.80 -7.58 0.24
C ALA A 222 6.11 -7.68 -0.57
N PRO A 223 7.22 -8.17 0.03
CA PRO A 223 8.47 -8.35 -0.70
C PRO A 223 8.34 -9.46 -1.76
N VAL A 224 9.01 -9.27 -2.91
CA VAL A 224 9.23 -10.31 -3.92
C VAL A 224 10.70 -10.66 -4.00
N THR A 225 11.00 -11.95 -4.11
CA THR A 225 12.37 -12.43 -4.23
C THR A 225 12.77 -12.63 -5.69
N VAL A 226 13.99 -12.24 -6.04
CA VAL A 226 14.63 -12.55 -7.32
C VAL A 226 16.03 -13.11 -7.08
N SER A 227 16.41 -14.15 -7.83
CA SER A 227 17.77 -14.69 -7.78
C SER A 227 18.59 -14.24 -8.98
N VAL A 228 19.77 -13.73 -8.73
CA VAL A 228 20.77 -13.43 -9.75
C VAL A 228 21.86 -14.48 -9.68
N ILE A 229 22.04 -15.25 -10.76
CA ILE A 229 22.96 -16.39 -10.82
C ILE A 229 24.19 -16.08 -11.66
N GLY A 230 25.33 -16.65 -11.26
CA GLY A 230 26.51 -16.75 -12.09
C GLY A 230 27.35 -17.93 -11.62
N LEU A 231 28.26 -18.41 -12.46
CA LEU A 231 29.16 -19.51 -12.13
C LEU A 231 30.08 -19.08 -10.97
N PRO A 232 29.96 -19.70 -9.78
CA PRO A 232 30.78 -19.31 -8.65
C PRO A 232 32.20 -19.87 -8.80
N LEU A 233 33.19 -19.00 -8.73
CA LEU A 233 34.60 -19.35 -8.59
C LEU A 233 35.06 -18.98 -7.19
N SER A 234 35.84 -19.87 -6.57
CA SER A 234 36.42 -19.67 -5.24
C SER A 234 37.82 -20.28 -5.16
N GLY A 235 38.63 -19.79 -4.22
CA GLY A 235 40.01 -20.24 -4.04
C GLY A 235 40.99 -19.56 -5.00
N ALA A 236 42.14 -20.22 -5.23
CA ALA A 236 43.19 -19.72 -6.10
C ALA A 236 43.00 -20.21 -7.54
N TYR A 237 43.00 -19.30 -8.51
CA TYR A 237 42.86 -19.57 -9.93
C TYR A 237 44.11 -19.07 -10.69
N PRO A 238 45.13 -19.94 -10.89
CA PRO A 238 46.32 -19.58 -11.65
C PRO A 238 46.08 -19.63 -13.16
N GLY A 239 46.64 -18.67 -13.89
CA GLY A 239 46.56 -18.57 -15.34
C GLY A 239 45.48 -17.60 -15.81
N THR A 240 45.19 -17.66 -17.12
CA THR A 240 44.19 -16.78 -17.74
C THR A 240 42.78 -17.23 -17.42
N LEU A 241 41.99 -16.36 -16.80
CA LEU A 241 40.55 -16.55 -16.60
C LEU A 241 39.80 -15.90 -17.77
N VAL A 242 39.14 -16.71 -18.60
CA VAL A 242 38.28 -16.20 -19.69
C VAL A 242 36.82 -16.31 -19.26
N VAL A 243 36.14 -15.17 -19.21
CA VAL A 243 34.74 -15.03 -18.81
C VAL A 243 33.88 -14.85 -20.06
N THR A 244 33.22 -15.93 -20.48
CA THR A 244 32.29 -15.95 -21.63
C THR A 244 30.82 -16.01 -21.20
N GLU A 245 30.57 -16.35 -19.95
CA GLU A 245 29.25 -16.45 -19.31
C GLU A 245 29.28 -15.73 -17.96
N PRO A 246 28.11 -15.43 -17.37
CA PRO A 246 28.03 -14.82 -16.04
C PRO A 246 28.81 -15.62 -14.99
N THR A 247 29.82 -14.99 -14.40
CA THR A 247 30.78 -15.58 -13.47
C THR A 247 30.88 -14.71 -12.21
N VAL A 248 30.99 -15.34 -11.05
CA VAL A 248 31.07 -14.66 -9.75
C VAL A 248 32.37 -15.09 -9.07
N LEU A 249 33.24 -14.14 -8.76
CA LEU A 249 34.39 -14.39 -7.89
C LEU A 249 33.93 -14.18 -6.45
N ALA A 250 33.79 -15.29 -5.72
CA ALA A 250 33.36 -15.26 -4.33
C ALA A 250 34.40 -14.55 -3.42
N PRO A 251 34.00 -14.07 -2.24
CA PRO A 251 34.92 -13.50 -1.25
C PRO A 251 36.16 -14.37 -1.00
N GLY A 252 37.34 -13.75 -1.03
CA GLY A 252 38.62 -14.42 -0.83
C GLY A 252 39.18 -15.15 -2.06
N THR A 253 38.50 -15.10 -3.21
CA THR A 253 39.03 -15.64 -4.47
C THR A 253 40.31 -14.91 -4.86
N TRP A 254 41.31 -15.65 -5.33
CA TRP A 254 42.56 -15.08 -5.83
C TRP A 254 42.83 -15.54 -7.26
N VAL A 255 42.74 -14.62 -8.22
CA VAL A 255 43.13 -14.89 -9.61
C VAL A 255 44.57 -14.45 -9.82
N LEU A 256 45.43 -15.37 -10.25
CA LEU A 256 46.85 -15.11 -10.57
C LEU A 256 47.07 -15.24 -12.07
N GLY A 257 46.84 -14.14 -12.79
CA GLY A 257 46.94 -14.06 -14.23
C GLY A 257 45.93 -13.10 -14.85
N PRO A 258 45.90 -13.00 -16.20
CA PRO A 258 44.95 -12.16 -16.91
C PRO A 258 43.49 -12.60 -16.69
N VAL A 259 42.59 -11.64 -16.50
CA VAL A 259 41.13 -11.84 -16.58
C VAL A 259 40.64 -11.22 -17.87
N VAL A 260 39.94 -11.99 -18.69
CA VAL A 260 39.43 -11.55 -20.00
C VAL A 260 37.92 -11.77 -20.07
N ILE A 261 37.15 -10.70 -20.16
CA ILE A 261 35.69 -10.73 -20.35
C ILE A 261 35.39 -10.49 -21.83
N THR A 262 34.63 -11.40 -22.43
CA THR A 262 34.31 -11.36 -23.86
C THR A 262 32.95 -12.00 -24.17
N GLY A 263 32.41 -11.73 -25.35
CA GLY A 263 31.13 -12.27 -25.81
C GLY A 263 29.98 -11.76 -24.96
N GLN A 264 29.24 -12.69 -24.34
CA GLN A 264 28.14 -12.39 -23.41
C GLN A 264 28.58 -12.44 -21.94
N GLY A 265 29.88 -12.56 -21.67
CA GLY A 265 30.43 -12.68 -20.34
C GLY A 265 30.01 -11.52 -19.43
N ALA A 266 29.79 -11.86 -18.17
CA ALA A 266 29.60 -10.90 -17.10
C ALA A 266 30.40 -11.35 -15.87
N LEU A 267 31.03 -10.42 -15.18
CA LEU A 267 31.88 -10.72 -14.02
C LEU A 267 31.44 -9.90 -12.80
N ASP A 268 31.03 -10.59 -11.74
CA ASP A 268 30.85 -9.99 -10.41
C ASP A 268 32.05 -10.37 -9.55
N VAL A 269 32.74 -9.38 -8.98
CA VAL A 269 33.93 -9.55 -8.17
C VAL A 269 33.67 -8.97 -6.79
N GLU A 270 33.60 -9.84 -5.79
CA GLU A 270 33.29 -9.44 -4.42
C GLU A 270 34.41 -9.85 -3.47
N ASN A 271 35.04 -8.87 -2.82
CA ASN A 271 36.13 -9.07 -1.85
C ASN A 271 37.20 -10.06 -2.33
N ALA A 272 37.60 -9.96 -3.61
CA ALA A 272 38.57 -10.85 -4.24
C ALA A 272 39.88 -10.11 -4.58
N THR A 273 40.93 -10.88 -4.85
CA THR A 273 42.23 -10.38 -5.31
C THR A 273 42.49 -10.84 -6.74
N ILE A 274 42.88 -9.93 -7.61
CA ILE A 274 43.30 -10.22 -8.98
C ILE A 274 44.72 -9.69 -9.17
N THR A 275 45.66 -10.58 -9.45
CA THR A 275 47.05 -10.25 -9.78
C THR A 275 47.26 -10.49 -11.26
N GLY A 276 47.09 -9.45 -12.06
CA GLY A 276 47.12 -9.49 -13.52
C GLY A 276 46.19 -8.45 -14.14
N PRO A 277 46.24 -8.26 -15.47
CA PRO A 277 45.36 -7.34 -16.16
C PRO A 277 43.91 -7.84 -16.16
N VAL A 278 42.95 -6.95 -15.94
CA VAL A 278 41.51 -7.20 -16.17
C VAL A 278 41.11 -6.51 -17.46
N THR A 279 40.70 -7.27 -18.47
CA THR A 279 40.35 -6.74 -19.79
C THR A 279 38.94 -7.19 -20.16
N ALA A 280 38.05 -6.24 -20.43
CA ALA A 280 36.75 -6.50 -21.03
C ALA A 280 36.72 -5.87 -22.42
N THR A 281 36.52 -6.68 -23.46
CA THR A 281 36.40 -6.22 -24.85
C THR A 281 34.96 -6.17 -25.35
N SER A 282 34.08 -6.90 -24.66
CA SER A 282 32.63 -6.94 -24.79
C SER A 282 32.07 -7.66 -23.56
N GLY A 283 30.76 -7.57 -23.34
CA GLY A 283 30.12 -8.24 -22.21
C GLY A 283 28.86 -7.55 -21.73
N THR A 284 28.13 -8.25 -20.87
CA THR A 284 26.84 -7.81 -20.33
C THR A 284 26.95 -7.25 -18.91
N GLY A 285 28.11 -7.35 -18.25
CA GLY A 285 28.32 -6.66 -16.99
C GLY A 285 29.69 -6.85 -16.37
N LEU A 286 30.13 -5.83 -15.63
CA LEU A 286 31.25 -5.93 -14.69
C LEU A 286 30.85 -5.23 -13.40
N ARG A 287 30.94 -5.93 -12.28
CA ARG A 287 30.82 -5.35 -10.95
C ARG A 287 32.05 -5.73 -10.14
N MET A 288 32.65 -4.75 -9.48
CA MET A 288 33.81 -4.93 -8.61
C MET A 288 33.60 -4.18 -7.31
N CYS A 289 33.54 -4.92 -6.20
CA CYS A 289 33.31 -4.38 -4.86
C CYS A 289 34.31 -4.95 -3.86
N GLY A 290 34.90 -4.06 -3.05
CA GLY A 290 35.82 -4.43 -1.97
C GLY A 290 37.07 -5.17 -2.41
N SER A 291 37.41 -5.11 -3.70
CA SER A 291 38.40 -6.00 -4.33
C SER A 291 39.73 -5.29 -4.57
N THR A 292 40.80 -6.09 -4.65
CA THR A 292 42.15 -5.62 -4.96
C THR A 292 42.57 -6.09 -6.35
N VAL A 293 43.02 -5.18 -7.21
CA VAL A 293 43.60 -5.51 -8.51
C VAL A 293 45.02 -4.98 -8.61
N THR A 294 45.97 -5.85 -8.89
CA THR A 294 47.35 -5.49 -9.22
C THR A 294 47.57 -5.73 -10.72
N GLY A 295 47.45 -4.67 -11.52
CA GLY A 295 47.44 -4.72 -12.98
C GLY A 295 46.50 -3.66 -13.58
N PRO A 296 46.56 -3.43 -14.90
CA PRO A 296 45.65 -2.51 -15.57
C PRO A 296 44.22 -3.08 -15.61
N VAL A 297 43.23 -2.20 -15.47
CA VAL A 297 41.80 -2.51 -15.69
C VAL A 297 41.36 -1.79 -16.96
N THR A 298 41.04 -2.53 -18.02
CA THR A 298 40.61 -1.98 -19.30
C THR A 298 39.24 -2.51 -19.66
N VAL A 299 38.28 -1.62 -19.83
CA VAL A 299 36.90 -1.92 -20.22
C VAL A 299 36.61 -1.21 -21.53
N SER A 300 36.17 -1.96 -22.53
CA SER A 300 35.73 -1.45 -23.81
C SER A 300 34.52 -2.22 -24.33
N GLY A 301 33.56 -1.53 -24.96
CA GLY A 301 32.48 -2.17 -25.71
C GLY A 301 31.46 -2.97 -24.89
N MET A 302 31.40 -2.77 -23.56
CA MET A 302 30.37 -3.38 -22.73
C MET A 302 29.01 -2.71 -22.97
N THR A 303 27.99 -3.54 -23.11
CA THR A 303 26.61 -3.09 -23.38
C THR A 303 25.76 -3.02 -22.13
N GLY A 304 26.08 -3.81 -21.10
CA GLY A 304 25.44 -3.73 -19.79
C GLY A 304 26.19 -2.85 -18.80
N THR A 305 25.95 -3.06 -17.51
CA THR A 305 26.45 -2.17 -16.45
C THR A 305 27.92 -2.37 -16.14
N VAL A 306 28.63 -1.26 -15.91
CA VAL A 306 30.03 -1.28 -15.43
C VAL A 306 30.08 -0.56 -14.08
N THR A 307 30.26 -1.32 -13.01
CA THR A 307 30.33 -0.79 -11.64
C THR A 307 31.68 -1.14 -11.04
N VAL A 308 32.54 -0.14 -10.90
CA VAL A 308 33.82 -0.25 -10.19
C VAL A 308 33.71 0.62 -8.96
N GLY A 309 33.28 0.03 -7.84
CA GLY A 309 32.89 0.79 -6.65
C GLY A 309 31.58 1.57 -6.85
N GLY A 310 31.19 2.38 -5.85
CA GLY A 310 29.95 3.16 -5.86
C GLY A 310 29.01 2.86 -4.68
N PRO A 311 27.81 3.47 -4.62
CA PRO A 311 26.82 3.18 -3.58
C PRO A 311 26.46 1.69 -3.51
N GLY A 312 26.38 1.13 -2.30
CA GLY A 312 26.12 -0.30 -2.10
C GLY A 312 27.29 -1.23 -2.47
N CYS A 313 28.48 -0.67 -2.72
CA CYS A 313 29.67 -1.38 -3.14
C CYS A 313 30.88 -0.87 -2.36
N ALA A 314 31.61 -1.76 -1.68
CA ALA A 314 32.81 -1.36 -0.93
C ALA A 314 33.91 -0.83 -1.89
N PRO A 315 34.70 0.18 -1.47
CA PRO A 315 35.84 0.69 -2.23
C PRO A 315 36.80 -0.39 -2.74
N ASN A 316 37.30 -0.24 -3.97
CA ASN A 316 38.36 -1.10 -4.50
C ASN A 316 39.75 -0.45 -4.36
N SER A 317 40.78 -1.30 -4.35
CA SER A 317 42.19 -0.89 -4.46
C SER A 317 42.78 -1.38 -5.77
N ILE A 318 43.09 -0.47 -6.70
CA ILE A 318 43.57 -0.80 -8.04
C ILE A 318 44.97 -0.24 -8.22
N GLN A 319 45.96 -1.12 -8.33
CA GLN A 319 47.34 -0.79 -8.64
C GLN A 319 47.61 -0.99 -10.12
N GLY A 320 47.33 0.05 -10.91
CA GLY A 320 47.46 0.08 -12.36
C GLY A 320 46.55 1.13 -12.98
N PRO A 321 46.70 1.42 -14.29
CA PRO A 321 45.80 2.33 -14.98
C PRO A 321 44.41 1.72 -15.15
N VAL A 322 43.37 2.56 -15.06
CA VAL A 322 41.97 2.22 -15.30
C VAL A 322 41.51 2.94 -16.56
N THR A 323 40.99 2.18 -17.52
CA THR A 323 40.43 2.71 -18.77
C THR A 323 39.03 2.17 -18.98
N VAL A 324 38.05 3.04 -19.21
CA VAL A 324 36.65 2.66 -19.50
C VAL A 324 36.17 3.41 -20.74
N ASN A 325 36.00 2.71 -21.86
CA ASN A 325 35.68 3.31 -23.14
C ASN A 325 34.49 2.64 -23.84
N ALA A 326 33.81 3.40 -24.70
CA ALA A 326 32.79 2.89 -25.62
C ALA A 326 31.74 1.98 -24.97
N THR A 327 31.34 2.27 -23.72
CA THR A 327 30.23 1.56 -23.05
C THR A 327 28.89 2.21 -23.38
N SER A 328 27.83 1.42 -23.48
CA SER A 328 26.46 1.91 -23.73
C SER A 328 25.51 1.72 -22.55
N GLY A 329 25.98 1.08 -21.48
CA GLY A 329 25.25 0.89 -20.23
C GLY A 329 25.68 1.89 -19.15
N HIS A 330 24.93 1.92 -18.04
CA HIS A 330 25.28 2.77 -16.91
C HIS A 330 26.67 2.38 -16.37
N SER A 331 27.54 3.38 -16.23
CA SER A 331 28.92 3.20 -15.80
C SER A 331 29.19 4.04 -14.54
N THR A 332 29.59 3.38 -13.47
CA THR A 332 29.95 4.02 -12.20
C THR A 332 31.37 3.62 -11.82
N ILE A 333 32.19 4.62 -11.57
CA ILE A 333 33.55 4.48 -11.04
C ILE A 333 33.62 5.38 -9.82
N GLY A 334 33.38 4.83 -8.63
CA GLY A 334 33.21 5.62 -7.41
C GLY A 334 33.91 5.03 -6.20
N GLY A 335 34.51 5.88 -5.37
CA GLY A 335 35.09 5.51 -4.08
C GLY A 335 36.35 4.67 -4.14
N ASN A 336 37.01 4.53 -5.29
CA ASN A 336 38.18 3.66 -5.44
C ASN A 336 39.49 4.37 -5.08
N THR A 337 40.50 3.59 -4.73
CA THR A 337 41.90 4.02 -4.72
C THR A 337 42.60 3.47 -5.96
N ILE A 338 43.06 4.35 -6.86
CA ILE A 338 43.68 3.99 -8.13
C ILE A 338 45.12 4.50 -8.13
N THR A 339 46.09 3.60 -8.17
CA THR A 339 47.51 3.92 -8.34
C THR A 339 47.88 3.77 -9.82
N GLY A 340 47.50 4.77 -10.61
CA GLY A 340 47.63 4.80 -12.07
C GLY A 340 46.76 5.90 -12.69
N SER A 341 46.77 6.01 -14.02
CA SER A 341 45.88 6.93 -14.73
C SER A 341 44.44 6.46 -14.75
N LEU A 342 43.48 7.38 -14.79
CA LEU A 342 42.06 7.10 -15.01
C LEU A 342 41.59 7.78 -16.31
N SER A 343 41.23 7.00 -17.32
CA SER A 343 40.84 7.53 -18.64
C SER A 343 39.51 6.96 -19.11
N CYS A 344 38.65 7.81 -19.66
CA CYS A 344 37.38 7.36 -20.22
C CYS A 344 37.02 8.12 -21.50
N SER A 345 36.53 7.43 -22.52
CA SER A 345 36.13 8.04 -23.80
C SER A 345 34.99 7.30 -24.48
N GLY A 346 34.09 8.03 -25.14
CA GLY A 346 33.03 7.45 -25.97
C GLY A 346 31.95 6.66 -25.22
N ASN A 347 31.88 6.75 -23.88
CA ASN A 347 30.83 6.11 -23.11
C ASN A 347 29.53 6.92 -23.18
N ASN A 348 28.38 6.25 -23.22
CA ASN A 348 27.07 6.88 -23.26
C ASN A 348 26.07 6.14 -22.35
N PRO A 349 25.63 6.74 -21.22
CA PRO A 349 26.08 8.03 -20.70
C PRO A 349 27.54 8.01 -20.22
N PRO A 350 28.20 9.18 -20.05
CA PRO A 350 29.52 9.28 -19.43
C PRO A 350 29.55 8.63 -18.03
N PRO A 351 30.67 8.04 -17.59
CA PRO A 351 30.74 7.43 -16.27
C PRO A 351 30.59 8.47 -15.15
N THR A 352 29.97 8.09 -14.05
CA THR A 352 29.81 8.94 -12.86
C THR A 352 30.55 8.35 -11.66
N ASN A 353 30.76 9.14 -10.60
CA ASN A 353 31.27 8.64 -9.33
C ASN A 353 30.16 8.44 -8.29
N ALA A 354 28.89 8.70 -8.67
CA ALA A 354 27.70 8.57 -7.82
C ALA A 354 27.85 9.21 -6.42
N GLY A 355 28.58 10.34 -6.33
CA GLY A 355 28.82 11.06 -5.08
C GLY A 355 29.95 10.51 -4.20
N LEU A 356 30.65 9.46 -4.66
CA LEU A 356 31.79 8.85 -3.96
C LEU A 356 33.07 9.11 -4.77
N PRO A 357 33.87 10.14 -4.45
CA PRO A 357 35.03 10.52 -5.26
C PRO A 357 36.12 9.45 -5.25
N ASN A 358 36.84 9.31 -6.36
CA ASN A 358 38.00 8.42 -6.43
C ASN A 358 39.28 9.11 -5.94
N THR A 359 40.16 8.35 -5.30
CA THR A 359 41.54 8.77 -5.02
C THR A 359 42.45 8.23 -6.13
N VAL A 360 42.90 9.11 -7.03
CA VAL A 360 43.69 8.71 -8.21
C VAL A 360 45.11 9.28 -8.11
N TYR A 361 46.11 8.40 -8.10
CA TYR A 361 47.53 8.73 -8.17
C TYR A 361 48.04 8.63 -9.61
N GLY A 362 47.56 9.55 -10.46
CA GLY A 362 47.88 9.60 -11.89
C GLY A 362 46.99 10.62 -12.63
N PRO A 363 47.19 10.82 -13.94
CA PRO A 363 46.36 11.75 -14.70
C PRO A 363 44.94 11.22 -14.86
N ARG A 364 43.97 12.14 -14.85
CA ARG A 364 42.58 11.89 -15.23
C ARG A 364 42.32 12.48 -16.61
N THR A 365 41.72 11.72 -17.53
CA THR A 365 41.51 12.17 -18.92
C THR A 365 40.13 11.81 -19.48
N GLY A 366 39.71 12.59 -20.49
CA GLY A 366 38.44 12.40 -21.19
C GLY A 366 37.23 12.61 -20.29
N GLN A 367 36.23 11.74 -20.41
CA GLN A 367 35.00 11.77 -19.61
C GLN A 367 35.25 11.58 -18.10
N CYS A 368 36.39 10.98 -17.73
CA CYS A 368 36.75 10.74 -16.33
C CYS A 368 37.61 11.84 -15.70
N ALA A 369 37.85 12.95 -16.41
CA ALA A 369 38.60 14.09 -15.88
C ALA A 369 38.01 14.67 -14.57
N VAL A 370 36.71 14.44 -14.32
CA VAL A 370 35.94 14.99 -13.20
C VAL A 370 35.64 13.98 -12.07
N LEU A 371 36.10 12.72 -12.16
CA LEU A 371 35.71 11.62 -11.25
C LEU A 371 36.65 11.34 -10.06
#